data_AF-A0A9N9DP13-F1
#
_entry.id   AF-A0A9N9DP13-F1
#
_cell.length_a   1.000
_cell.length_b   1.000
_cell.length_c   1.000
_cell.angle_alpha   90.00
_cell.angle_beta   90.00
_cell.angle_gamma   90.00
#
_symmetry.space_group_name_H-M   'P 1'
#
loop_
_entity.id
_entity.type
_entity.pdbx_description
1 polymer ?
#
loop_
_entity_poly.entity_id
_entity_poly.type
_entity_poly.pdbx_seq_one_letter_code
_entity_poly.pdbx_strand_id
1 'polypeptide(L)'
;MSSASTSTDPSTKASRYANIFLLTEVVIFRPRVVEFWKKLLDAKIVFPLPQDIEESELNALKPYSTVENNYICLNKGVITDSDGMLYHNGTDTGVQLPFKLMDEFGGMLCLPDDVFFLGEREKYGSKLLIRNCYLQLLELIEKNRGQGGPAETGCTITGTPGIGKTYFGLFILFYIRYKYPKAKIVWRGDENTCYLFSPEDRVLKGNIQQFDGALNDYKNFYLSDAHTMTWYSAYKILLTSPKNERFNEAVKWPGFTQYFMPVWELEEITTLWNFQYKNKKNNEGKELTFELVGILLEKWGPIPRSILLKWDDETYQRKYYNLIAQADLESCINSIDTAGMPTDTISGRLVHLDVGSTFTDAVYRFASPMISNRLIQAYEIKTKRSVRDFIMSSCEYPMFAGFRGNLFEDLAHIELQRGGIFRVRCLNNNSEVIERHIKELECNWFMKLKEARKGYYNRPKSKTFASIDAFSLDNNTLVLYQITVSTKHDIKVKGLDDIKRFLGWGNNINNIHLYFVVPPNIFEEFPLQRYKTVKDQDSQKIPIWIKNIPQYALEINMVEQRNSKRHYTDSDSDTMLRGGEK
;
A
#
# COMPACT_ATOMS: atom_id res chain seq x y z
N MET A 1 9.26 -16.75 -81.84
CA MET A 1 9.27 -16.83 -80.36
C MET A 1 10.26 -15.77 -79.87
N SER A 2 9.74 -14.54 -79.72
CA SER A 2 10.45 -13.27 -79.47
C SER A 2 10.64 -13.08 -77.96
N SER A 3 11.85 -12.89 -77.44
CA SER A 3 12.74 -11.71 -77.45
C SER A 3 12.35 -10.58 -76.47
N ALA A 4 13.35 -10.23 -75.66
CA ALA A 4 13.72 -8.89 -75.19
C ALA A 4 13.06 -8.29 -73.93
N SER A 5 13.96 -8.00 -72.99
CA SER A 5 13.95 -6.94 -71.99
C SER A 5 13.45 -5.59 -72.50
N THR A 6 12.75 -4.82 -71.66
CA THR A 6 12.83 -3.34 -71.64
C THR A 6 12.19 -2.79 -70.37
N SER A 7 12.90 -1.86 -69.74
CA SER A 7 12.41 -0.86 -68.79
C SER A 7 11.56 0.19 -69.50
N THR A 8 10.47 0.67 -68.91
CA THR A 8 9.82 1.95 -69.27
C THR A 8 9.18 2.64 -68.07
N ASP A 9 9.94 3.60 -67.54
CA ASP A 9 9.63 5.01 -67.26
C ASP A 9 8.37 5.45 -66.45
N PRO A 10 8.53 6.36 -65.45
CA PRO A 10 7.47 6.94 -64.64
C PRO A 10 7.10 8.36 -65.10
N SER A 11 5.99 8.54 -65.81
CA SER A 11 5.20 9.80 -65.78
C SER A 11 4.06 9.73 -66.79
N THR A 12 2.84 9.48 -66.33
CA THR A 12 1.64 10.13 -66.89
C THR A 12 0.41 9.77 -66.06
N LYS A 13 0.08 10.66 -65.12
CA LYS A 13 -1.28 11.17 -64.84
C LYS A 13 -1.25 11.99 -63.55
N ALA A 14 -0.49 13.07 -63.59
CA ALA A 14 -0.85 14.24 -62.80
C ALA A 14 -2.04 14.94 -63.48
N SER A 15 -2.96 15.44 -62.66
CA SER A 15 -4.06 16.34 -63.02
C SER A 15 -5.29 15.73 -63.71
N ARG A 16 -6.24 15.29 -62.88
CA ARG A 16 -7.60 15.87 -62.81
C ARG A 16 -8.33 15.31 -61.59
N TYR A 17 -8.97 16.22 -60.86
CA TYR A 17 -9.74 16.04 -59.62
C TYR A 17 -8.94 16.11 -58.30
N ALA A 18 -8.56 17.35 -57.99
CA ALA A 18 -8.60 17.87 -56.64
C ALA A 18 -9.98 17.64 -55.99
N ASN A 19 -9.97 17.60 -54.65
CA ASN A 19 -11.12 17.52 -53.73
C ASN A 19 -11.81 16.16 -53.66
N ILE A 20 -11.33 15.32 -52.74
CA ILE A 20 -12.14 14.67 -51.70
C ILE A 20 -11.22 14.54 -50.46
N PHE A 21 -11.17 15.62 -49.68
CA PHE A 21 -10.91 15.53 -48.24
C PHE A 21 -12.20 14.96 -47.64
N LEU A 22 -12.29 13.64 -47.48
CA LEU A 22 -13.32 13.02 -46.65
C LEU A 22 -12.66 12.39 -45.44
N LEU A 23 -12.80 13.12 -44.34
CA LEU A 23 -12.85 12.68 -42.95
C LEU A 23 -13.05 11.17 -42.81
N THR A 24 -11.96 10.43 -42.58
CA THR A 24 -12.01 9.04 -42.16
C THR A 24 -12.35 8.99 -40.67
N GLU A 25 -13.66 8.88 -40.42
CA GLU A 25 -14.33 8.30 -39.25
C GLU A 25 -13.71 8.55 -37.87
N VAL A 26 -14.08 9.69 -37.28
CA VAL A 26 -14.13 9.83 -35.82
C VAL A 26 -15.37 9.09 -35.30
N VAL A 27 -15.17 7.79 -35.08
CA VAL A 27 -15.39 7.11 -33.78
C VAL A 27 -16.81 6.74 -33.34
N ILE A 28 -16.94 5.44 -33.09
CA ILE A 28 -18.02 4.76 -32.37
C ILE A 28 -18.33 5.48 -31.05
N PHE A 29 -19.51 6.10 -31.01
CA PHE A 29 -20.11 6.72 -29.84
C PHE A 29 -20.31 5.65 -28.76
N ARG A 30 -19.66 5.78 -27.59
CA ARG A 30 -20.07 5.04 -26.38
C ARG A 30 -20.86 6.01 -25.50
N PRO A 31 -22.21 6.03 -25.58
CA PRO A 31 -23.04 6.98 -24.84
C PRO A 31 -22.68 7.05 -23.35
N ARG A 32 -22.34 5.91 -22.75
CA ARG A 32 -22.02 5.79 -21.32
C ARG A 32 -20.75 6.53 -20.88
N VAL A 33 -19.72 6.62 -21.73
CA VAL A 33 -18.49 7.36 -21.39
C VAL A 33 -18.75 8.88 -21.41
N VAL A 34 -19.58 9.32 -22.37
CA VAL A 34 -20.02 10.72 -22.47
C VAL A 34 -20.88 11.08 -21.27
N GLU A 35 -21.80 10.20 -20.88
CA GLU A 35 -22.63 10.37 -19.69
C GLU A 35 -21.80 10.42 -18.41
N PHE A 36 -20.82 9.52 -18.26
CA PHE A 36 -19.84 9.57 -17.18
C PHE A 36 -19.18 10.95 -17.07
N TRP A 37 -18.66 11.48 -18.18
CA TRP A 37 -17.96 12.76 -18.16
C TRP A 37 -18.88 13.94 -17.80
N LYS A 38 -20.10 13.95 -18.38
CA LYS A 38 -21.14 14.95 -18.09
C LYS A 38 -21.50 15.02 -16.61
N LYS A 39 -21.68 13.85 -15.99
CA LYS A 39 -22.18 13.71 -14.61
C LYS A 39 -21.07 13.58 -13.57
N LEU A 40 -19.78 13.66 -13.96
CA LEU A 40 -18.65 13.44 -13.04
C LEU A 40 -18.63 14.44 -11.88
N LEU A 41 -18.98 15.71 -12.13
CA LEU A 41 -19.04 16.76 -11.10
C LEU A 41 -20.32 16.70 -10.24
N ASP A 42 -21.25 15.81 -10.57
CA ASP A 42 -22.42 15.52 -9.73
C ASP A 42 -22.14 14.37 -8.74
N ALA A 43 -20.92 13.81 -8.76
CA ALA A 43 -20.50 12.81 -7.80
C ALA A 43 -20.52 13.37 -6.36
N LYS A 44 -21.01 12.56 -5.42
CA LYS A 44 -21.01 12.89 -3.98
C LYS A 44 -19.84 12.21 -3.30
N ILE A 45 -19.16 12.91 -2.40
CA ILE A 45 -18.22 12.30 -1.46
C ILE A 45 -19.00 12.00 -0.18
N VAL A 46 -19.04 10.74 0.22
CA VAL A 46 -19.82 10.30 1.38
C VAL A 46 -18.95 9.62 2.42
N PHE A 47 -19.24 9.87 3.69
CA PHE A 47 -18.58 9.26 4.84
C PHE A 47 -19.63 8.57 5.70
N PRO A 48 -19.40 7.34 6.17
CA PRO A 48 -20.31 6.72 7.14
C PRO A 48 -20.32 7.54 8.44
N LEU A 49 -21.51 7.73 8.99
CA LEU A 49 -21.73 8.48 10.22
C LEU A 49 -21.26 7.64 11.44
N PRO A 50 -20.26 8.09 12.22
CA PRO A 50 -19.83 7.41 13.43
C PRO A 50 -20.95 7.41 14.47
N GLN A 51 -21.05 6.35 15.27
CA GLN A 51 -22.09 6.23 16.31
C GLN A 51 -21.91 7.25 17.44
N ASP A 52 -20.70 7.75 17.64
CA ASP A 52 -20.26 8.60 18.73
C ASP A 52 -19.74 9.97 18.24
N ILE A 53 -20.24 10.44 17.09
CA ILE A 53 -19.95 11.79 16.59
C ILE A 53 -20.60 12.84 17.51
N GLU A 54 -19.86 13.89 17.87
CA GLU A 54 -20.41 14.94 18.72
C GLU A 54 -21.40 15.82 17.93
N GLU A 55 -22.44 16.31 18.61
CA GLU A 55 -23.43 17.19 17.96
C GLU A 55 -22.78 18.51 17.48
N SER A 56 -21.79 19.01 18.21
CA SER A 56 -20.95 20.16 17.84
C SER A 56 -20.22 19.94 16.52
N GLU A 57 -19.60 18.77 16.34
CA GLU A 57 -18.91 18.36 15.11
C GLU A 57 -19.87 18.32 13.93
N LEU A 58 -21.05 17.70 14.13
CA LEU A 58 -22.06 17.61 13.09
C LEU A 58 -22.63 19.00 12.71
N ASN A 59 -22.85 19.86 13.71
CA ASN A 59 -23.33 21.23 13.50
C ASN A 59 -22.34 22.06 12.68
N ALA A 60 -21.03 21.90 12.89
CA ALA A 60 -20.00 22.60 12.11
C ALA A 60 -20.02 22.21 10.62
N LEU A 61 -20.42 20.98 10.29
CA LEU A 61 -20.45 20.46 8.92
C LEU A 61 -21.72 20.82 8.13
N LYS A 62 -22.80 21.26 8.80
CA LYS A 62 -24.11 21.55 8.16
C LYS A 62 -24.05 22.47 6.93
N PRO A 63 -23.18 23.51 6.86
CA PRO A 63 -23.12 24.37 5.66
C PRO A 63 -22.58 23.64 4.42
N TYR A 64 -21.81 22.57 4.61
CA TYR A 64 -21.03 21.91 3.57
C TYR A 64 -21.40 20.44 3.36
N SER A 65 -22.36 19.92 4.12
CA SER A 65 -22.81 18.54 4.03
C SER A 65 -24.26 18.35 4.43
N THR A 66 -24.83 17.24 3.99
CA THR A 66 -26.11 16.70 4.45
C THR A 66 -25.91 15.35 5.13
N VAL A 67 -26.85 14.96 5.99
CA VAL A 67 -26.89 13.60 6.54
C VAL A 67 -28.00 12.81 5.84
N GLU A 68 -27.62 11.72 5.19
CA GLU A 68 -28.53 10.85 4.42
C GLU A 68 -28.23 9.38 4.78
N ASN A 69 -29.22 8.63 5.25
CA ASN A 69 -29.11 7.17 5.47
C ASN A 69 -27.88 6.72 6.30
N ASN A 70 -27.57 7.40 7.40
CA ASN A 70 -26.35 7.19 8.22
C ASN A 70 -25.04 7.50 7.49
N TYR A 71 -25.06 8.39 6.52
CA TYR A 71 -23.87 8.94 5.87
C TYR A 71 -23.87 10.46 5.93
N ILE A 72 -22.69 11.05 6.11
CA ILE A 72 -22.43 12.46 5.84
C ILE A 72 -22.07 12.57 4.36
N CYS A 73 -22.89 13.30 3.60
CA CYS A 73 -22.73 13.55 2.19
C CYS A 73 -22.23 14.97 2.00
N LEU A 74 -21.02 15.16 1.46
CA LEU A 74 -20.54 16.49 1.11
C LEU A 74 -21.41 17.10 0.01
N ASN A 75 -21.70 18.40 0.14
CA ASN A 75 -22.46 19.15 -0.84
C ASN A 75 -21.71 19.22 -2.17
N LYS A 76 -22.44 19.44 -3.27
CA LYS A 76 -21.85 19.57 -4.60
C LYS A 76 -20.77 20.65 -4.60
N GLY A 77 -19.60 20.31 -5.14
CA GLY A 77 -18.45 21.22 -5.22
C GLY A 77 -17.64 21.33 -3.92
N VAL A 78 -17.99 20.56 -2.88
CA VAL A 78 -17.19 20.44 -1.65
C VAL A 78 -16.27 19.23 -1.75
N ILE A 79 -14.98 19.43 -1.49
CA ILE A 79 -13.96 18.37 -1.39
C ILE A 79 -13.17 18.53 -0.09
N THR A 80 -12.30 17.57 0.21
CA THR A 80 -11.40 17.61 1.37
C THR A 80 -9.95 17.39 0.95
N ASP A 81 -9.01 17.96 1.70
CA ASP A 81 -7.59 17.61 1.66
C ASP A 81 -7.26 16.48 2.65
N SER A 82 -5.98 16.10 2.73
CA SER A 82 -5.47 15.00 3.56
C SER A 82 -5.52 15.26 5.06
N ASP A 83 -5.60 16.54 5.46
CA ASP A 83 -5.81 16.95 6.85
C ASP A 83 -7.30 17.05 7.20
N GLY A 84 -8.19 16.89 6.22
CA GLY A 84 -9.64 16.96 6.42
C GLY A 84 -10.22 18.36 6.21
N MET A 85 -9.44 19.35 5.77
CA MET A 85 -9.94 20.70 5.53
C MET A 85 -10.87 20.70 4.32
N LEU A 86 -12.06 21.30 4.48
CA LEU A 86 -13.06 21.37 3.44
C LEU A 86 -12.82 22.58 2.53
N TYR A 87 -12.94 22.33 1.22
CA TYR A 87 -12.88 23.36 0.18
C TYR A 87 -14.17 23.36 -0.61
N HIS A 88 -14.76 24.55 -0.81
CA HIS A 88 -15.94 24.73 -1.63
C HIS A 88 -15.57 25.53 -2.88
N ASN A 89 -15.72 24.90 -4.06
CA ASN A 89 -15.32 25.46 -5.36
C ASN A 89 -13.89 26.06 -5.34
N GLY A 90 -12.95 25.35 -4.71
CA GLY A 90 -11.56 25.75 -4.60
C GLY A 90 -11.23 26.78 -3.52
N THR A 91 -12.21 27.22 -2.72
CA THR A 91 -11.99 28.15 -1.59
C THR A 91 -12.00 27.39 -0.28
N ASP A 92 -10.99 27.62 0.57
CA ASP A 92 -10.94 27.11 1.95
C ASP A 92 -12.14 27.62 2.75
N THR A 93 -12.84 26.70 3.40
CA THR A 93 -14.04 27.00 4.19
C THR A 93 -13.75 27.32 5.65
N GLY A 94 -12.53 27.02 6.14
CA GLY A 94 -12.17 27.04 7.55
C GLY A 94 -12.83 25.93 8.39
N VAL A 95 -13.53 25.00 7.75
CA VAL A 95 -14.19 23.86 8.41
C VAL A 95 -13.42 22.58 8.11
N GLN A 96 -13.12 21.82 9.16
CA GLN A 96 -12.37 20.57 9.08
C GLN A 96 -13.28 19.38 9.37
N LEU A 97 -13.11 18.29 8.64
CA LEU A 97 -13.72 17.00 8.94
C LEU A 97 -13.24 16.49 10.31
N PRO A 98 -14.15 16.00 11.16
CA PRO A 98 -13.79 15.29 12.38
C PRO A 98 -12.76 14.19 12.13
N PHE A 99 -11.75 14.09 12.98
CA PHE A 99 -10.67 13.11 12.85
C PHE A 99 -11.20 11.67 12.72
N LYS A 100 -12.29 11.32 13.43
CA LYS A 100 -12.94 10.00 13.34
C LYS A 100 -13.40 9.66 11.91
N LEU A 101 -13.87 10.65 11.15
CA LEU A 101 -14.25 10.43 9.75
C LEU A 101 -13.05 10.19 8.84
N MET A 102 -11.86 10.69 9.20
CA MET A 102 -10.64 10.57 8.41
C MET A 102 -9.81 9.32 8.78
N ASP A 103 -9.78 8.96 10.07
CA ASP A 103 -8.98 7.86 10.61
C ASP A 103 -9.72 6.51 10.57
N GLU A 104 -11.04 6.51 10.78
CA GLU A 104 -11.83 5.28 10.72
C GLU A 104 -12.35 4.96 9.31
N PHE A 105 -12.47 5.97 8.43
CA PHE A 105 -13.11 5.84 7.13
C PHE A 105 -12.38 6.63 6.03
N GLY A 106 -12.09 5.98 4.90
CA GLY A 106 -11.85 6.73 3.66
C GLY A 106 -13.18 7.24 3.12
N GLY A 107 -13.26 8.50 2.68
CA GLY A 107 -14.45 9.00 1.98
C GLY A 107 -14.74 8.18 0.73
N MET A 108 -16.00 7.98 0.37
CA MET A 108 -16.39 7.25 -0.84
C MET A 108 -16.88 8.24 -1.90
N LEU A 109 -16.19 8.29 -3.04
CA LEU A 109 -16.66 9.00 -4.22
C LEU A 109 -17.74 8.15 -4.90
N CYS A 110 -18.99 8.61 -4.84
CA CYS A 110 -20.15 7.96 -5.45
C CYS A 110 -20.61 8.77 -6.66
N LEU A 111 -20.56 8.15 -7.85
CA LEU A 111 -21.19 8.70 -9.04
C LEU A 111 -22.72 8.65 -8.91
N PRO A 112 -23.47 9.48 -9.65
CA PRO A 112 -24.93 9.40 -9.71
C PRO A 112 -25.42 8.02 -10.15
N ASP A 113 -26.68 7.73 -9.87
CA ASP A 113 -27.32 6.46 -10.24
C ASP A 113 -27.19 6.19 -11.76
N ASP A 114 -26.94 4.93 -12.09
CA ASP A 114 -26.67 4.41 -13.44
C ASP A 114 -25.46 5.01 -14.18
N VAL A 115 -24.63 5.80 -13.49
CA VAL A 115 -23.36 6.29 -14.02
C VAL A 115 -22.20 5.45 -13.50
N PHE A 116 -21.33 5.03 -14.42
CA PHE A 116 -20.17 4.20 -14.10
C PHE A 116 -18.89 4.87 -14.56
N PHE A 117 -17.80 4.68 -13.82
CA PHE A 117 -16.50 5.24 -14.19
C PHE A 117 -16.11 4.77 -15.60
N LEU A 118 -15.77 5.72 -16.48
CA LEU A 118 -15.48 5.47 -17.90
C LEU A 118 -16.59 4.66 -18.63
N GLY A 119 -17.83 4.68 -18.13
CA GLY A 119 -18.96 3.93 -18.68
C GLY A 119 -18.90 2.41 -18.48
N GLU A 120 -17.99 1.89 -17.64
CA GLU A 120 -17.73 0.45 -17.47
C GLU A 120 -18.25 -0.07 -16.12
N ARG A 121 -19.49 -0.58 -16.11
CA ARG A 121 -20.17 -1.10 -14.91
C ARG A 121 -19.40 -2.24 -14.23
N GLU A 122 -19.05 -3.27 -14.98
CA GLU A 122 -18.40 -4.48 -14.43
C GLU A 122 -16.95 -4.24 -14.02
N LYS A 123 -16.26 -3.34 -14.73
CA LYS A 123 -14.82 -3.12 -14.53
C LYS A 123 -14.52 -2.14 -13.40
N TYR A 124 -15.24 -1.01 -13.35
CA TYR A 124 -14.92 0.08 -12.42
C TYR A 124 -16.07 0.40 -11.46
N GLY A 125 -17.31 0.07 -11.81
CA GLY A 125 -18.48 0.37 -10.98
C GLY A 125 -18.77 1.87 -10.89
N SER A 126 -19.54 2.26 -9.88
CA SER A 126 -19.99 3.64 -9.64
C SER A 126 -19.46 4.25 -8.34
N LYS A 127 -18.69 3.49 -7.55
CA LYS A 127 -18.21 3.89 -6.23
C LYS A 127 -16.72 3.61 -6.08
N LEU A 128 -15.99 4.55 -5.50
CA LEU A 128 -14.55 4.49 -5.33
C LEU A 128 -14.15 4.98 -3.93
N LEU A 129 -13.32 4.23 -3.22
CA LEU A 129 -12.77 4.68 -1.94
C LEU A 129 -11.66 5.71 -2.19
N ILE A 130 -11.82 6.90 -1.63
CA ILE A 130 -10.80 7.94 -1.54
C ILE A 130 -9.92 7.58 -0.35
N ARG A 131 -8.72 7.09 -0.67
CA ARG A 131 -7.69 6.75 0.31
C ARG A 131 -7.00 8.01 0.81
N ASN A 132 -6.57 8.06 2.07
CA ASN A 132 -5.82 9.21 2.55
C ASN A 132 -4.53 9.43 1.74
N CYS A 133 -3.86 8.33 1.32
CA CYS A 133 -2.69 8.43 0.45
C CYS A 133 -3.00 9.03 -0.93
N TYR A 134 -4.25 9.00 -1.42
CA TYR A 134 -4.61 9.68 -2.68
C TYR A 134 -4.57 11.19 -2.50
N LEU A 135 -5.05 11.70 -1.36
CA LEU A 135 -5.06 13.12 -1.03
C LEU A 135 -3.62 13.62 -0.82
N GLN A 136 -2.83 12.91 -0.02
CA GLN A 136 -1.42 13.21 0.23
C GLN A 136 -0.57 13.19 -1.06
N LEU A 137 -0.78 12.19 -1.93
CA LEU A 137 -0.10 12.13 -3.23
C LEU A 137 -0.53 13.28 -4.14
N LEU A 138 -1.82 13.64 -4.18
CA LEU A 138 -2.29 14.78 -4.99
C LEU A 138 -1.67 16.11 -4.52
N GLU A 139 -1.65 16.36 -3.22
CA GLU A 139 -1.01 17.56 -2.65
C GLU A 139 0.47 17.62 -2.98
N LEU A 140 1.17 16.48 -2.87
CA LEU A 140 2.59 16.38 -3.22
C LEU A 140 2.81 16.62 -4.72
N ILE A 141 1.99 16.02 -5.58
CA ILE A 141 2.03 16.23 -7.04
C ILE A 141 1.80 17.71 -7.37
N GLU A 142 0.79 18.34 -6.77
CA GLU A 142 0.44 19.75 -6.99
C GLU A 142 1.54 20.71 -6.52
N LYS A 143 2.18 20.40 -5.39
CA LYS A 143 3.36 21.14 -4.92
C LYS A 143 4.54 20.98 -5.89
N ASN A 144 4.82 19.74 -6.30
CA ASN A 144 6.03 19.41 -7.05
C ASN A 144 5.93 19.69 -8.56
N ARG A 145 4.72 19.88 -9.10
CA ARG A 145 4.49 20.34 -10.48
C ARG A 145 4.67 21.85 -10.66
N GLY A 146 4.89 22.60 -9.57
CA GLY A 146 5.22 24.01 -9.63
C GLY A 146 6.50 24.26 -10.44
N GLN A 147 6.70 25.49 -10.89
CA GLN A 147 7.86 25.87 -11.70
C GLN A 147 9.17 25.53 -10.97
N GLY A 148 10.08 24.80 -11.65
CA GLY A 148 11.33 24.32 -11.07
C GLY A 148 11.20 23.20 -10.03
N GLY A 149 9.99 22.65 -9.85
CA GLY A 149 9.74 21.51 -8.96
C GLY A 149 10.20 20.18 -9.57
N PRO A 150 10.39 19.14 -8.75
CA PRO A 150 10.93 17.87 -9.23
C PRO A 150 9.98 17.12 -10.18
N ALA A 151 8.68 17.43 -10.13
CA ALA A 151 7.65 16.85 -10.98
C ALA A 151 7.04 17.88 -11.94
N GLU A 152 7.76 18.96 -12.30
CA GLU A 152 7.28 20.04 -13.17
C GLU A 152 6.61 19.55 -14.47
N THR A 153 7.18 18.53 -15.11
CA THR A 153 6.70 18.03 -16.40
C THR A 153 5.80 16.80 -16.27
N GLY A 154 5.85 16.11 -15.13
CA GLY A 154 4.99 14.96 -14.85
C GLY A 154 5.50 14.05 -13.74
N CYS A 155 4.77 12.96 -13.54
CA CYS A 155 5.18 11.93 -12.58
C CYS A 155 4.70 10.53 -12.95
N THR A 156 5.37 9.52 -12.39
CA THR A 156 4.91 8.14 -12.35
C THR A 156 4.38 7.79 -10.97
N ILE A 157 3.20 7.18 -10.89
CA ILE A 157 2.67 6.55 -9.69
C ILE A 157 2.80 5.04 -9.85
N THR A 158 3.72 4.45 -9.08
CA THR A 158 3.96 3.01 -9.03
C THR A 158 3.58 2.42 -7.67
N GLY A 159 3.76 1.11 -7.47
CA GLY A 159 3.44 0.43 -6.23
C GLY A 159 3.01 -1.02 -6.45
N THR A 160 2.82 -1.78 -5.38
CA THR A 160 2.44 -3.21 -5.44
C THR A 160 1.26 -3.46 -6.40
N PRO A 161 1.30 -4.48 -7.28
CA PRO A 161 0.17 -4.79 -8.15
C PRO A 161 -1.14 -5.06 -7.37
N GLY A 162 -2.25 -4.47 -7.80
CA GLY A 162 -3.57 -4.72 -7.19
C GLY A 162 -4.02 -3.77 -6.07
N ILE A 163 -3.21 -2.78 -5.71
CA ILE A 163 -3.53 -1.76 -4.67
C ILE A 163 -4.46 -0.62 -5.14
N GLY A 164 -4.95 -0.65 -6.39
CA GLY A 164 -5.90 0.37 -6.86
C GLY A 164 -5.33 1.59 -7.60
N LYS A 165 -4.11 1.54 -8.17
CA LYS A 165 -3.54 2.67 -8.96
C LYS A 165 -4.48 3.19 -10.05
N THR A 166 -5.16 2.31 -10.77
CA THR A 166 -6.18 2.69 -11.76
C THR A 166 -7.31 3.50 -11.13
N TYR A 167 -7.77 3.13 -9.93
CA TYR A 167 -8.79 3.88 -9.19
C TYR A 167 -8.23 5.26 -8.78
N PHE A 168 -6.97 5.35 -8.34
CA PHE A 168 -6.36 6.66 -8.14
C PHE A 168 -6.40 7.52 -9.42
N GLY A 169 -6.14 6.94 -10.58
CA GLY A 169 -6.33 7.60 -11.88
C GLY A 169 -7.76 8.12 -12.13
N LEU A 170 -8.78 7.33 -11.79
CA LEU A 170 -10.18 7.74 -11.88
C LEU A 170 -10.51 8.90 -10.92
N PHE A 171 -9.91 8.89 -9.72
CA PHE A 171 -10.02 10.00 -8.78
C PHE A 171 -9.30 11.26 -9.28
N ILE A 172 -8.14 11.12 -9.92
CA ILE A 172 -7.43 12.22 -10.58
C ILE A 172 -8.27 12.84 -11.70
N LEU A 173 -9.02 12.04 -12.48
CA LEU A 173 -9.96 12.58 -13.48
C LEU A 173 -11.00 13.50 -12.85
N PHE A 174 -11.62 13.07 -11.74
CA PHE A 174 -12.55 13.88 -10.97
C PHE A 174 -11.88 15.17 -10.46
N TYR A 175 -10.71 15.04 -9.84
CA TYR A 175 -9.95 16.15 -9.29
C TYR A 175 -9.58 17.20 -10.34
N ILE A 176 -9.05 16.77 -11.50
CA ILE A 176 -8.68 17.68 -12.59
C ILE A 176 -9.92 18.39 -13.14
N ARG A 177 -11.02 17.66 -13.35
CA ARG A 177 -12.27 18.26 -13.84
C ARG A 177 -12.81 19.32 -12.87
N TYR A 178 -12.66 19.09 -11.57
CA TYR A 178 -13.04 20.03 -10.52
C TYR A 178 -12.11 21.27 -10.45
N LYS A 179 -10.80 21.05 -10.35
CA LYS A 179 -9.81 22.13 -10.08
C LYS A 179 -9.40 22.90 -11.34
N TYR A 180 -9.38 22.23 -12.49
CA TYR A 180 -8.92 22.78 -13.77
C TYR A 180 -10.05 22.71 -14.82
N PRO A 181 -11.16 23.46 -14.65
CA PRO A 181 -12.37 23.28 -15.45
C PRO A 181 -12.19 23.55 -16.96
N LYS A 182 -11.13 24.27 -17.35
CA LYS A 182 -10.78 24.58 -18.75
C LYS A 182 -9.80 23.59 -19.38
N ALA A 183 -9.22 22.68 -18.59
CA ALA A 183 -8.23 21.74 -19.10
C ALA A 183 -8.89 20.59 -19.87
N LYS A 184 -8.21 20.13 -20.91
CA LYS A 184 -8.51 18.86 -21.58
C LYS A 184 -7.72 17.74 -20.92
N ILE A 185 -8.30 16.54 -20.92
CA ILE A 185 -7.64 15.35 -20.38
C ILE A 185 -7.61 14.25 -21.44
N VAL A 186 -6.41 13.76 -21.76
CA VAL A 186 -6.25 12.54 -22.55
C VAL A 186 -6.04 11.38 -21.59
N TRP A 187 -6.95 10.39 -21.62
CA TRP A 187 -6.86 9.15 -20.86
C TRP A 187 -6.54 7.98 -21.78
N ARG A 188 -5.45 7.26 -21.50
CA ARG A 188 -5.05 6.03 -22.19
C ARG A 188 -5.15 4.85 -21.24
N GLY A 189 -6.23 4.07 -21.35
CA GLY A 189 -6.44 2.85 -20.54
C GLY A 189 -6.27 1.54 -21.32
N ASP A 190 -6.08 1.62 -22.63
CA ASP A 190 -5.93 0.50 -23.56
C ASP A 190 -4.85 0.82 -24.59
N GLU A 191 -4.23 -0.20 -25.20
CA GLU A 191 -3.11 -0.05 -26.13
C GLU A 191 -3.50 0.82 -27.33
N ASN A 192 -4.71 0.60 -27.85
CA ASN A 192 -5.19 1.16 -29.11
C ASN A 192 -6.27 2.25 -28.95
N THR A 193 -6.75 2.51 -27.72
CA THR A 193 -7.85 3.44 -27.48
C THR A 193 -7.48 4.49 -26.42
N CYS A 194 -7.53 5.75 -26.83
CA CYS A 194 -7.48 6.92 -25.96
C CYS A 194 -8.85 7.62 -25.93
N TYR A 195 -9.15 8.29 -24.82
CA TYR A 195 -10.28 9.20 -24.67
C TYR A 195 -9.77 10.62 -24.44
N LEU A 196 -10.26 11.58 -25.22
CA LEU A 196 -10.09 13.01 -25.00
C LEU A 196 -11.35 13.57 -24.34
N PHE A 197 -11.23 13.93 -23.07
CA PHE A 197 -12.25 14.63 -22.30
C PHE A 197 -12.06 16.14 -22.42
N SER A 198 -13.10 16.84 -22.88
CA SER A 198 -13.07 18.30 -23.08
C SER A 198 -14.00 19.04 -22.12
N PRO A 199 -13.72 20.31 -21.78
CA PRO A 199 -14.53 21.12 -20.87
C PRO A 199 -16.02 21.23 -21.21
N GLU A 200 -16.38 21.16 -22.50
CA GLU A 200 -17.74 21.32 -23.02
C GLU A 200 -18.54 19.99 -22.98
N ASP A 201 -18.22 19.14 -22.01
CA ASP A 201 -18.80 17.80 -21.82
C ASP A 201 -18.71 16.89 -23.05
N ARG A 202 -17.73 17.17 -23.92
CA ARG A 202 -17.45 16.39 -25.11
C ARG A 202 -16.39 15.35 -24.81
N VAL A 203 -16.64 14.13 -25.27
CA VAL A 203 -15.67 13.03 -25.24
C VAL A 203 -15.43 12.55 -26.65
N LEU A 204 -14.17 12.56 -27.09
CA LEU A 204 -13.74 11.92 -28.32
C LEU A 204 -12.96 10.66 -27.95
N LYS A 205 -13.20 9.56 -28.65
CA LYS A 205 -12.32 8.38 -28.60
C LYS A 205 -11.44 8.39 -29.85
N GLY A 206 -10.25 7.84 -29.79
CA GLY A 206 -9.30 7.86 -30.90
C GLY A 206 -7.97 7.21 -30.56
N ASN A 207 -7.04 7.19 -31.49
CA ASN A 207 -5.64 6.89 -31.20
C ASN A 207 -4.96 8.10 -30.54
N ILE A 208 -3.73 7.93 -30.05
CA ILE A 208 -3.02 9.00 -29.34
C ILE A 208 -2.66 10.17 -30.27
N GLN A 209 -2.28 9.89 -31.51
CA GLN A 209 -1.84 10.89 -32.50
C GLN A 209 -2.98 11.86 -32.89
N GLN A 210 -4.22 11.37 -32.89
CA GLN A 210 -5.41 12.21 -33.12
C GLN A 210 -5.60 13.29 -32.05
N PHE A 211 -4.90 13.19 -30.91
CA PHE A 211 -5.01 14.12 -29.80
C PHE A 211 -3.76 14.98 -29.59
N ASP A 212 -2.81 15.01 -30.53
CA ASP A 212 -1.59 15.82 -30.48
C ASP A 212 -1.87 17.30 -30.17
N GLY A 213 -2.95 17.87 -30.73
CA GLY A 213 -3.33 19.25 -30.45
C GLY A 213 -3.68 19.52 -28.99
N ALA A 214 -4.25 18.54 -28.27
CA ALA A 214 -4.50 18.65 -26.83
C ALA A 214 -3.24 18.34 -26.00
N LEU A 215 -2.45 17.35 -26.45
CA LEU A 215 -1.25 16.87 -25.77
C LEU A 215 -0.09 17.87 -25.84
N ASN A 216 -0.02 18.72 -26.87
CA ASN A 216 1.04 19.73 -27.02
C ASN A 216 0.78 21.05 -26.26
N ASP A 217 -0.25 21.10 -25.41
CA ASP A 217 -0.56 22.25 -24.56
C ASP A 217 -0.32 21.91 -23.08
N TYR A 218 0.58 22.65 -22.43
CA TYR A 218 1.00 22.44 -21.04
C TYR A 218 -0.13 22.65 -20.01
N LYS A 219 -1.24 23.29 -20.41
CA LYS A 219 -2.42 23.49 -19.55
C LYS A 219 -3.28 22.24 -19.45
N ASN A 220 -3.05 21.24 -20.32
CA ASN A 220 -3.80 20.00 -20.38
C ASN A 220 -3.07 18.86 -19.68
N PHE A 221 -3.76 17.73 -19.55
CA PHE A 221 -3.27 16.56 -18.82
C PHE A 221 -3.27 15.30 -19.70
N TYR A 222 -2.24 14.49 -19.55
CA TYR A 222 -2.11 13.18 -20.16
C TYR A 222 -1.96 12.10 -19.08
N LEU A 223 -2.98 11.27 -18.92
CA LEU A 223 -3.02 10.14 -18.00
C LEU A 223 -2.88 8.84 -18.78
N SER A 224 -1.92 8.00 -18.40
CA SER A 224 -1.70 6.67 -18.99
C SER A 224 -1.78 5.60 -17.90
N ASP A 225 -2.66 4.61 -18.07
CA ASP A 225 -2.80 3.47 -17.16
C ASP A 225 -2.18 2.21 -17.76
N ALA A 226 -1.06 1.78 -17.18
CA ALA A 226 -0.32 0.58 -17.51
C ALA A 226 0.31 0.53 -18.92
N HIS A 227 0.34 1.65 -19.63
CA HIS A 227 0.93 1.80 -20.98
C HIS A 227 2.10 2.77 -20.99
N THR A 228 3.07 2.52 -21.87
CA THR A 228 4.20 3.44 -22.09
C THR A 228 3.70 4.80 -22.55
N MET A 229 4.45 5.82 -22.19
CA MET A 229 4.15 7.20 -22.53
C MET A 229 5.18 7.75 -23.51
N THR A 230 4.69 8.54 -24.45
CA THR A 230 5.51 9.39 -25.31
C THR A 230 5.60 10.79 -24.73
N TRP A 231 6.65 11.52 -25.12
CA TRP A 231 6.86 12.89 -24.68
C TRP A 231 5.84 13.85 -25.31
N TYR A 232 5.23 14.69 -24.48
CA TYR A 232 4.28 15.75 -24.85
C TYR A 232 4.35 16.90 -23.84
N SER A 233 3.85 18.09 -24.19
CA SER A 233 3.87 19.27 -23.30
C SER A 233 2.85 19.20 -22.16
N ALA A 234 1.71 18.55 -22.36
CA ALA A 234 0.69 18.34 -21.33
C ALA A 234 1.28 17.72 -20.06
N TYR A 235 0.70 18.00 -18.90
CA TYR A 235 1.17 17.43 -17.64
C TYR A 235 0.92 15.91 -17.63
N LYS A 236 1.98 15.14 -17.38
CA LYS A 236 2.00 13.69 -17.61
C LYS A 236 1.85 12.92 -16.30
N ILE A 237 0.90 11.99 -16.24
CA ILE A 237 0.71 11.11 -15.09
C ILE A 237 0.68 9.66 -15.58
N LEU A 238 1.72 8.90 -15.26
CA LEU A 238 1.84 7.49 -15.58
C LEU A 238 1.44 6.63 -14.38
N LEU A 239 0.41 5.80 -14.52
CA LEU A 239 0.02 4.82 -13.52
C LEU A 239 0.57 3.47 -13.96
N THR A 240 1.47 2.85 -13.21
CA THR A 240 2.04 1.56 -13.63
C THR A 240 2.45 0.69 -12.45
N SER A 241 2.55 -0.62 -12.67
CA SER A 241 3.28 -1.49 -11.75
C SER A 241 4.78 -1.19 -11.80
N PRO A 242 5.59 -1.62 -10.81
CA PRO A 242 7.05 -1.46 -10.77
C PRO A 242 7.77 -2.35 -11.80
N LYS A 243 7.31 -2.33 -13.05
CA LYS A 243 7.91 -2.98 -14.22
C LYS A 243 8.82 -1.96 -14.89
N ASN A 244 10.12 -2.20 -14.83
CA ASN A 244 11.14 -1.29 -15.36
C ASN A 244 10.87 -0.87 -16.82
N GLU A 245 10.44 -1.80 -17.68
CA GLU A 245 10.17 -1.53 -19.10
C GLU A 245 9.11 -0.43 -19.34
N ARG A 246 8.18 -0.21 -18.40
CA ARG A 246 7.03 0.69 -18.64
C ARG A 246 7.29 2.14 -18.29
N PHE A 247 8.28 2.44 -17.45
CA PHE A 247 8.53 3.81 -16.98
C PHE A 247 10.00 4.26 -17.06
N ASN A 248 10.95 3.37 -17.36
CA ASN A 248 12.38 3.71 -17.40
C ASN A 248 12.72 4.84 -18.40
N GLU A 249 11.95 4.98 -19.48
CA GLU A 249 12.13 6.11 -20.41
C GLU A 249 11.57 7.40 -19.84
N ALA A 250 10.41 7.34 -19.19
CA ALA A 250 9.74 8.51 -18.61
C ALA A 250 10.52 9.12 -17.45
N VAL A 251 11.10 8.28 -16.58
CA VAL A 251 11.91 8.73 -15.42
C VAL A 251 13.21 9.42 -15.83
N LYS A 252 13.67 9.24 -17.07
CA LYS A 252 14.84 9.96 -17.61
C LYS A 252 14.52 11.39 -18.04
N TRP A 253 13.24 11.77 -18.10
CA TRP A 253 12.86 13.09 -18.57
C TRP A 253 13.08 14.18 -17.52
N PRO A 254 13.55 15.39 -17.92
CA PRO A 254 13.68 16.51 -17.01
C PRO A 254 12.35 16.89 -16.34
N GLY A 255 12.40 17.15 -15.03
CA GLY A 255 11.23 17.53 -14.24
C GLY A 255 10.19 16.42 -14.10
N PHE A 256 10.59 15.15 -14.24
CA PHE A 256 9.70 14.00 -14.14
C PHE A 256 10.07 13.12 -12.93
N THR A 257 9.17 12.97 -11.97
CA THR A 257 9.44 12.26 -10.70
C THR A 257 8.68 10.95 -10.58
N GLN A 258 9.24 9.98 -9.84
CA GLN A 258 8.56 8.76 -9.45
C GLN A 258 8.03 8.85 -8.02
N TYR A 259 6.77 8.46 -7.84
CA TYR A 259 6.14 8.25 -6.55
C TYR A 259 5.65 6.81 -6.41
N PHE A 260 5.69 6.30 -5.20
CA PHE A 260 5.21 4.99 -4.80
C PHE A 260 3.91 5.15 -4.04
N MET A 261 2.89 4.37 -4.38
CA MET A 261 1.62 4.33 -3.66
C MET A 261 1.62 3.16 -2.67
N PRO A 262 1.30 3.41 -1.38
CA PRO A 262 1.35 2.38 -0.35
C PRO A 262 0.28 1.29 -0.58
N VAL A 263 0.54 0.12 0.00
CA VAL A 263 -0.47 -0.94 0.20
C VAL A 263 -1.61 -0.41 1.07
N TRP A 264 -2.71 -1.17 1.17
CA TRP A 264 -3.86 -0.71 1.94
C TRP A 264 -3.63 -0.86 3.44
N GLU A 265 -4.19 0.05 4.22
CA GLU A 265 -4.39 -0.16 5.64
C GLU A 265 -5.65 -1.02 5.88
N LEU A 266 -5.74 -1.63 7.05
CA LEU A 266 -6.83 -2.53 7.37
C LEU A 266 -8.17 -1.79 7.54
N GLU A 267 -8.11 -0.56 8.03
CA GLU A 267 -9.23 0.36 8.13
C GLU A 267 -9.79 0.69 6.74
N GLU A 268 -8.92 0.88 5.74
CA GLU A 268 -9.33 1.09 4.34
C GLU A 268 -10.05 -0.14 3.78
N ILE A 269 -9.49 -1.34 4.02
CA ILE A 269 -10.10 -2.62 3.61
C ILE A 269 -11.45 -2.82 4.28
N THR A 270 -11.52 -2.55 5.58
CA THR A 270 -12.73 -2.72 6.39
C THR A 270 -13.82 -1.77 5.92
N THR A 271 -13.47 -0.51 5.65
CA THR A 271 -14.38 0.50 5.09
C THR A 271 -14.92 0.04 3.73
N LEU A 272 -14.04 -0.33 2.80
CA LEU A 272 -14.47 -0.78 1.47
C LEU A 272 -15.31 -2.06 1.57
N TRP A 273 -14.94 -3.01 2.44
CA TRP A 273 -15.70 -4.24 2.63
C TRP A 273 -17.11 -3.94 3.15
N ASN A 274 -17.23 -3.13 4.20
CA ASN A 274 -18.53 -2.73 4.76
C ASN A 274 -19.42 -2.06 3.71
N PHE A 275 -18.84 -1.19 2.87
CA PHE A 275 -19.58 -0.42 1.87
C PHE A 275 -20.02 -1.21 0.64
N GLN A 276 -19.17 -2.12 0.15
CA GLN A 276 -19.35 -2.72 -1.17
C GLN A 276 -19.38 -4.26 -1.16
N TYR A 277 -18.84 -4.93 -0.14
CA TYR A 277 -18.60 -6.38 -0.16
C TYR A 277 -19.29 -7.15 0.96
N LYS A 278 -19.80 -6.50 2.01
CA LYS A 278 -20.35 -7.16 3.22
C LYS A 278 -21.43 -8.22 2.92
N ASN A 279 -22.25 -7.97 1.90
CA ASN A 279 -23.33 -8.86 1.49
C ASN A 279 -23.00 -9.61 0.19
N LYS A 280 -21.72 -9.63 -0.23
CA LYS A 280 -21.32 -10.28 -1.47
C LYS A 280 -21.36 -11.79 -1.31
N LYS A 281 -21.97 -12.45 -2.30
CA LYS A 281 -22.01 -13.91 -2.42
C LYS A 281 -21.43 -14.36 -3.74
N ASN A 282 -20.80 -15.53 -3.78
CA ASN A 282 -20.44 -16.18 -5.03
C ASN A 282 -21.66 -16.94 -5.61
N ASN A 283 -21.47 -17.58 -6.77
CA ASN A 283 -22.52 -18.35 -7.44
C ASN A 283 -23.04 -19.56 -6.63
N GLU A 284 -22.27 -20.03 -5.65
CA GLU A 284 -22.61 -21.14 -4.76
C GLU A 284 -23.27 -20.66 -3.46
N GLY A 285 -23.52 -19.35 -3.32
CA GLY A 285 -24.13 -18.76 -2.15
C GLY A 285 -23.18 -18.55 -0.95
N LYS A 286 -21.89 -18.86 -1.10
CA LYS A 286 -20.87 -18.57 -0.08
C LYS A 286 -20.75 -17.07 0.09
N GLU A 287 -20.75 -16.59 1.33
CA GLU A 287 -20.62 -15.18 1.67
C GLU A 287 -19.14 -14.78 1.87
N LEU A 288 -18.78 -13.56 1.44
CA LEU A 288 -17.50 -12.96 1.79
C LEU A 288 -17.58 -12.39 3.21
N THR A 289 -17.43 -13.26 4.21
CA THR A 289 -17.41 -12.87 5.62
C THR A 289 -16.13 -12.10 5.97
N PHE A 290 -16.18 -11.30 7.03
CA PHE A 290 -14.99 -10.59 7.51
C PHE A 290 -13.90 -11.56 8.04
N GLU A 291 -14.31 -12.72 8.56
CA GLU A 291 -13.39 -13.80 8.91
C GLU A 291 -12.62 -14.30 7.68
N LEU A 292 -13.31 -14.53 6.56
CA LEU A 292 -12.67 -14.91 5.29
C LEU A 292 -11.73 -13.82 4.78
N VAL A 293 -12.10 -12.54 4.93
CA VAL A 293 -11.18 -11.42 4.64
C VAL A 293 -9.92 -11.52 5.50
N GLY A 294 -10.05 -11.85 6.78
CA GLY A 294 -8.91 -12.10 7.68
C GLY A 294 -7.96 -13.20 7.18
N ILE A 295 -8.51 -14.35 6.77
CA ILE A 295 -7.73 -15.46 6.19
C ILE A 295 -7.00 -15.01 4.92
N LEU A 296 -7.69 -14.25 4.06
CA LEU A 296 -7.12 -13.76 2.81
C LEU A 296 -6.04 -12.68 3.03
N LEU A 297 -6.18 -11.85 4.06
CA LEU A 297 -5.16 -10.89 4.49
C LEU A 297 -3.90 -11.60 4.96
N GLU A 298 -4.01 -12.66 5.75
CA GLU A 298 -2.85 -13.47 6.15
C GLU A 298 -2.16 -14.11 4.94
N LYS A 299 -2.94 -14.44 3.91
CA LYS A 299 -2.45 -15.12 2.71
C LYS A 299 -1.87 -14.19 1.64
N TRP A 300 -2.32 -12.95 1.53
CA TRP A 300 -1.94 -12.07 0.43
C TRP A 300 -1.55 -10.66 0.86
N GLY A 301 -1.59 -10.37 2.16
CA GLY A 301 -1.51 -9.02 2.69
C GLY A 301 -2.68 -8.13 2.25
N PRO A 302 -2.60 -6.82 2.53
CA PRO A 302 -3.68 -5.88 2.28
C PRO A 302 -3.72 -5.40 0.82
N ILE A 303 -4.01 -6.34 -0.09
CA ILE A 303 -4.14 -6.10 -1.53
C ILE A 303 -5.60 -6.34 -1.95
N PRO A 304 -6.43 -5.29 -2.12
CA PRO A 304 -7.87 -5.41 -2.39
C PRO A 304 -8.20 -6.34 -3.56
N ARG A 305 -7.38 -6.33 -4.61
CA ARG A 305 -7.55 -7.24 -5.74
C ARG A 305 -7.53 -8.71 -5.29
N SER A 306 -6.59 -9.08 -4.43
CA SER A 306 -6.39 -10.45 -3.95
C SER A 306 -7.45 -10.87 -2.94
N ILE A 307 -7.84 -9.94 -2.05
CA ILE A 307 -8.66 -10.26 -0.87
C ILE A 307 -10.16 -9.94 -1.02
N LEU A 308 -10.53 -9.00 -1.91
CA LEU A 308 -11.93 -8.59 -2.13
C LEU A 308 -12.41 -8.92 -3.54
N LEU A 309 -11.63 -8.61 -4.58
CA LEU A 309 -12.05 -8.87 -5.96
C LEU A 309 -11.91 -10.35 -6.37
N LYS A 310 -10.86 -11.02 -5.89
CA LYS A 310 -10.51 -12.41 -6.22
C LYS A 310 -10.76 -13.39 -5.08
N TRP A 311 -11.60 -13.02 -4.11
CA TRP A 311 -11.85 -13.78 -2.90
C TRP A 311 -12.40 -15.19 -3.18
N ASP A 312 -13.22 -15.34 -4.22
CA ASP A 312 -13.88 -16.58 -4.68
C ASP A 312 -13.26 -17.18 -5.95
N ASP A 313 -12.20 -16.57 -6.48
CA ASP A 313 -11.48 -17.11 -7.64
C ASP A 313 -10.55 -18.24 -7.18
N GLU A 314 -11.06 -19.48 -7.16
CA GLU A 314 -10.31 -20.66 -6.69
C GLU A 314 -8.96 -20.84 -7.41
N THR A 315 -8.92 -20.55 -8.71
CA THR A 315 -7.67 -20.65 -9.49
C THR A 315 -6.66 -19.62 -9.02
N TYR A 316 -7.08 -18.38 -8.79
CA TYR A 316 -6.24 -17.34 -8.21
C TYR A 316 -5.79 -17.72 -6.80
N GLN A 317 -6.70 -18.22 -5.97
CA GLN A 317 -6.43 -18.58 -4.59
C GLN A 317 -5.49 -19.78 -4.48
N ARG A 318 -5.61 -20.80 -5.34
CA ARG A 318 -4.74 -21.98 -5.35
C ARG A 318 -3.30 -21.66 -5.73
N LYS A 319 -3.06 -20.60 -6.53
CA LYS A 319 -1.70 -20.16 -6.88
C LYS A 319 -0.83 -19.89 -5.66
N TYR A 320 -1.40 -19.52 -4.52
CA TYR A 320 -0.64 -19.27 -3.29
C TYR A 320 0.27 -20.43 -2.87
N TYR A 321 -0.26 -21.65 -2.84
CA TYR A 321 0.52 -22.81 -2.40
C TYR A 321 1.64 -23.13 -3.39
N ASN A 322 1.36 -23.00 -4.68
CA ASN A 322 2.38 -23.14 -5.72
C ASN A 322 3.47 -22.06 -5.59
N LEU A 323 3.09 -20.82 -5.29
CA LEU A 323 4.02 -19.71 -5.09
C LEU A 323 4.94 -19.98 -3.90
N ILE A 324 4.41 -20.42 -2.76
CA ILE A 324 5.21 -20.75 -1.58
C ILE A 324 6.14 -21.95 -1.86
N ALA A 325 5.64 -23.00 -2.53
CA ALA A 325 6.43 -24.19 -2.83
C ALA A 325 7.56 -23.93 -3.84
N GLN A 326 7.33 -23.04 -4.80
CA GLN A 326 8.30 -22.67 -5.83
C GLN A 326 9.23 -21.55 -5.39
N ALA A 327 8.85 -20.78 -4.37
CA ALA A 327 9.63 -19.67 -3.90
C ALA A 327 11.01 -20.13 -3.41
N ASP A 328 12.00 -19.48 -3.97
CA ASP A 328 13.37 -19.51 -3.52
C ASP A 328 13.69 -18.11 -3.01
N LEU A 329 14.16 -18.00 -1.77
CA LEU A 329 14.43 -16.72 -1.13
C LEU A 329 15.46 -15.93 -1.96
N GLU A 330 16.48 -16.61 -2.47
CA GLU A 330 17.53 -16.05 -3.32
C GLU A 330 16.97 -15.55 -4.65
N SER A 331 16.10 -16.32 -5.30
CA SER A 331 15.34 -15.87 -6.48
C SER A 331 14.44 -14.66 -6.22
N CYS A 332 13.76 -14.61 -5.06
CA CYS A 332 12.96 -13.45 -4.66
C CYS A 332 13.82 -12.18 -4.53
N ILE A 333 15.04 -12.31 -3.99
CA ILE A 333 15.99 -11.21 -3.81
C ILE A 333 16.61 -10.77 -5.14
N ASN A 334 17.09 -11.73 -5.95
CA ASN A 334 17.69 -11.44 -7.26
C ASN A 334 16.69 -10.78 -8.22
N SER A 335 15.42 -11.17 -8.13
CA SER A 335 14.31 -10.60 -8.88
C SER A 335 14.04 -9.13 -8.53
N ILE A 336 14.27 -8.73 -7.28
CA ILE A 336 14.04 -7.36 -6.82
C ILE A 336 15.10 -6.41 -7.40
N ASP A 337 16.33 -6.90 -7.56
CA ASP A 337 17.51 -6.10 -7.89
C ASP A 337 17.68 -5.85 -9.40
N THR A 338 17.35 -6.82 -10.26
CA THR A 338 17.72 -6.77 -11.69
C THR A 338 16.67 -6.16 -12.63
N ALA A 339 15.38 -6.10 -12.26
CA ALA A 339 14.31 -5.78 -13.22
C ALA A 339 13.15 -4.92 -12.67
N GLY A 340 13.21 -4.45 -11.43
CA GLY A 340 11.98 -4.13 -10.69
C GLY A 340 11.19 -5.43 -10.46
N MET A 341 9.97 -5.39 -9.88
CA MET A 341 9.25 -6.65 -9.65
C MET A 341 8.97 -7.36 -10.99
N PRO A 342 9.50 -8.59 -11.23
CA PRO A 342 9.24 -9.31 -12.46
C PRO A 342 7.76 -9.63 -12.60
N THR A 343 7.32 -9.68 -13.84
CA THR A 343 5.91 -9.63 -14.23
C THR A 343 5.10 -10.84 -13.78
N ASP A 344 5.70 -12.03 -13.65
CA ASP A 344 4.91 -13.25 -13.83
C ASP A 344 5.07 -14.38 -12.80
N THR A 345 6.10 -14.40 -11.96
CA THR A 345 6.43 -15.69 -11.32
C THR A 345 6.11 -15.77 -9.84
N ILE A 346 6.81 -15.07 -8.94
CA ILE A 346 6.76 -15.44 -7.51
C ILE A 346 6.83 -14.24 -6.54
N SER A 347 7.59 -13.19 -6.86
CA SER A 347 7.91 -12.11 -5.92
C SER A 347 6.75 -11.12 -5.67
N GLY A 348 6.08 -10.58 -6.69
CA GLY A 348 5.12 -9.47 -6.49
C GLY A 348 3.80 -9.79 -5.77
N ARG A 349 3.56 -11.06 -5.42
CA ARG A 349 2.43 -11.48 -4.55
C ARG A 349 2.86 -11.93 -3.16
N LEU A 350 4.14 -12.27 -3.00
CA LEU A 350 4.74 -12.67 -1.73
C LEU A 350 5.52 -11.53 -1.08
N VAL A 351 5.88 -10.52 -1.88
CA VAL A 351 6.63 -9.34 -1.50
C VAL A 351 5.87 -8.11 -1.99
N HIS A 352 5.73 -7.12 -1.12
CA HIS A 352 5.10 -5.84 -1.35
C HIS A 352 6.12 -4.70 -1.22
N LEU A 353 5.79 -3.57 -1.83
CA LEU A 353 6.47 -2.31 -1.60
C LEU A 353 5.91 -1.65 -0.33
N ASP A 354 6.78 -1.45 0.66
CA ASP A 354 6.56 -0.61 1.83
C ASP A 354 7.10 0.78 1.53
N VAL A 355 6.23 1.78 1.57
CA VAL A 355 6.50 3.12 1.05
C VAL A 355 6.82 4.07 2.19
N GLY A 356 7.93 4.80 2.06
CA GLY A 356 8.31 5.84 3.02
C GLY A 356 7.33 7.01 3.02
N SER A 357 7.35 7.81 4.09
CA SER A 357 6.43 8.96 4.27
C SER A 357 6.55 10.04 3.18
N THR A 358 7.64 10.06 2.42
CA THR A 358 7.88 10.99 1.31
C THR A 358 7.26 10.54 -0.01
N PHE A 359 6.78 9.29 -0.09
CA PHE A 359 6.32 8.63 -1.32
C PHE A 359 7.38 8.51 -2.43
N THR A 360 8.62 8.95 -2.24
CA THR A 360 9.71 8.88 -3.23
C THR A 360 10.57 7.64 -3.07
N ASP A 361 10.47 6.98 -1.92
CA ASP A 361 11.31 5.84 -1.54
C ASP A 361 10.42 4.67 -1.11
N ALA A 362 10.83 3.46 -1.46
CA ALA A 362 10.15 2.23 -1.05
C ALA A 362 11.15 1.11 -0.79
N VAL A 363 10.81 0.24 0.16
CA VAL A 363 11.57 -0.99 0.47
C VAL A 363 10.68 -2.21 0.24
N TYR A 364 11.29 -3.36 0.06
CA TYR A 364 10.57 -4.61 -0.16
C TYR A 364 10.32 -5.33 1.17
N ARG A 365 9.07 -5.76 1.39
CA ARG A 365 8.63 -6.54 2.57
C ARG A 365 7.84 -7.75 2.14
N PHE A 366 7.86 -8.82 2.93
CA PHE A 366 6.90 -9.89 2.71
C PHE A 366 5.46 -9.39 2.85
N ALA A 367 4.58 -9.97 2.05
CA ALA A 367 3.19 -9.57 1.96
C ALA A 367 2.43 -9.78 3.28
N SER A 368 2.85 -10.76 4.09
CA SER A 368 2.37 -10.97 5.44
C SER A 368 3.42 -11.69 6.30
N PRO A 369 3.31 -11.63 7.63
CA PRO A 369 4.14 -12.42 8.53
C PRO A 369 3.98 -13.94 8.33
N MET A 370 2.78 -14.41 7.98
CA MET A 370 2.56 -15.82 7.68
C MET A 370 3.35 -16.27 6.45
N ILE A 371 3.41 -15.42 5.41
CA ILE A 371 4.22 -15.67 4.22
C ILE A 371 5.70 -15.72 4.59
N SER A 372 6.16 -14.74 5.38
CA SER A 372 7.55 -14.71 5.86
C SER A 372 7.90 -16.02 6.57
N ASN A 373 7.11 -16.43 7.57
CA ASN A 373 7.31 -17.66 8.32
C ASN A 373 7.33 -18.90 7.42
N ARG A 374 6.38 -19.01 6.47
CA ARG A 374 6.31 -20.16 5.57
C ARG A 374 7.47 -20.21 4.59
N LEU A 375 7.92 -19.06 4.08
CA LEU A 375 9.07 -18.97 3.18
C LEU A 375 10.37 -19.27 3.91
N ILE A 376 10.55 -18.77 5.13
CA ILE A 376 11.67 -19.10 6.01
C ILE A 376 11.72 -20.62 6.23
N GLN A 377 10.60 -21.23 6.65
CA GLN A 377 10.54 -22.68 6.88
C GLN A 377 10.79 -23.50 5.60
N ALA A 378 10.17 -23.12 4.48
CA ALA A 378 10.36 -23.80 3.20
C ALA A 378 11.81 -23.70 2.70
N TYR A 379 12.45 -22.55 2.90
CA TYR A 379 13.85 -22.33 2.55
C TYR A 379 14.81 -23.17 3.41
N GLU A 380 14.60 -23.21 4.73
CA GLU A 380 15.40 -24.00 5.67
C GLU A 380 15.32 -25.50 5.35
N ILE A 381 14.12 -26.01 5.03
CA ILE A 381 13.91 -27.41 4.63
C ILE A 381 14.60 -27.74 3.30
N LYS A 382 14.48 -26.85 2.30
CA LYS A 382 14.93 -27.09 0.92
C LYS A 382 16.45 -26.98 0.76
N THR A 383 17.08 -26.02 1.45
CA THR A 383 18.50 -25.69 1.22
C THR A 383 19.44 -26.34 2.23
N LYS A 384 18.93 -26.84 3.37
CA LYS A 384 19.74 -27.22 4.54
C LYS A 384 20.71 -26.10 5.00
N ARG A 385 20.46 -24.85 4.59
CA ARG A 385 21.15 -23.62 5.01
C ARG A 385 20.15 -22.81 5.83
N SER A 386 20.62 -22.17 6.89
CA SER A 386 19.72 -21.39 7.75
C SER A 386 19.43 -20.04 7.11
N VAL A 387 18.23 -19.48 7.31
CA VAL A 387 17.96 -18.05 7.08
C VAL A 387 18.98 -17.16 7.81
N ARG A 388 19.53 -17.67 8.92
CA ARG A 388 20.66 -17.09 9.65
C ARG A 388 21.91 -16.94 8.77
N ASP A 389 22.26 -17.93 7.95
CA ASP A 389 23.40 -17.86 7.03
C ASP A 389 23.19 -16.80 5.95
N PHE A 390 21.95 -16.62 5.47
CA PHE A 390 21.61 -15.58 4.51
C PHE A 390 21.70 -14.17 5.13
N ILE A 391 21.16 -13.97 6.34
CA ILE A 391 21.27 -12.68 7.07
C ILE A 391 22.75 -12.34 7.32
N MET A 392 23.55 -13.34 7.70
CA MET A 392 24.98 -13.16 8.00
C MET A 392 25.82 -12.93 6.73
N SER A 393 25.58 -13.66 5.64
CA SER A 393 26.36 -13.51 4.39
C SER A 393 26.01 -12.25 3.60
N SER A 394 24.83 -11.67 3.78
CA SER A 394 24.42 -10.44 3.11
C SER A 394 24.82 -9.16 3.87
N CYS A 395 25.55 -9.26 4.99
CA CYS A 395 25.89 -8.12 5.85
C CYS A 395 26.78 -7.06 5.17
N GLU A 396 27.67 -7.47 4.26
CA GLU A 396 28.62 -6.61 3.56
C GLU A 396 28.00 -5.80 2.41
N TYR A 397 26.72 -6.05 2.08
CA TYR A 397 26.05 -5.45 0.93
C TYR A 397 25.00 -4.43 1.40
N PRO A 398 25.27 -3.11 1.32
CA PRO A 398 24.35 -2.07 1.80
C PRO A 398 22.96 -2.13 1.15
N MET A 399 22.89 -2.58 -0.11
CA MET A 399 21.64 -2.72 -0.87
C MET A 399 20.64 -3.72 -0.25
N PHE A 400 21.11 -4.70 0.53
CA PHE A 400 20.22 -5.66 1.20
C PHE A 400 19.80 -5.21 2.61
N ALA A 401 20.26 -4.05 3.09
CA ALA A 401 20.06 -3.63 4.49
C ALA A 401 18.58 -3.59 4.90
N GLY A 402 17.70 -3.05 4.06
CA GLY A 402 16.26 -2.98 4.33
C GLY A 402 15.61 -4.38 4.40
N PHE A 403 15.93 -5.26 3.44
CA PHE A 403 15.39 -6.62 3.41
C PHE A 403 15.93 -7.50 4.53
N ARG A 404 17.24 -7.41 4.82
CA ARG A 404 17.86 -8.08 5.98
C ARG A 404 17.22 -7.65 7.28
N GLY A 405 16.96 -6.35 7.44
CA GLY A 405 16.26 -5.82 8.61
C GLY A 405 14.89 -6.47 8.79
N ASN A 406 14.12 -6.59 7.71
CA ASN A 406 12.79 -7.21 7.73
C ASN A 406 12.84 -8.72 8.03
N LEU A 407 13.78 -9.44 7.41
CA LEU A 407 13.94 -10.87 7.64
C LEU A 407 14.42 -11.18 9.06
N PHE A 408 15.32 -10.35 9.59
CA PHE A 408 15.75 -10.40 10.98
C PHE A 408 14.60 -10.08 11.93
N GLU A 409 13.79 -9.06 11.63
CA GLU A 409 12.58 -8.71 12.39
C GLU A 409 11.65 -9.93 12.51
N ASP A 410 11.33 -10.58 11.39
CA ASP A 410 10.47 -11.77 11.40
C ASP A 410 11.09 -12.97 12.14
N LEU A 411 12.39 -13.24 11.96
CA LEU A 411 13.10 -14.28 12.69
C LEU A 411 13.09 -14.02 14.21
N ALA A 412 13.38 -12.79 14.62
CA ALA A 412 13.37 -12.39 16.02
C ALA A 412 11.99 -12.60 16.64
N HIS A 413 10.91 -12.27 15.94
CA HIS A 413 9.55 -12.54 16.41
C HIS A 413 9.28 -14.04 16.61
N ILE A 414 9.76 -14.91 15.71
CA ILE A 414 9.62 -16.36 15.85
C ILE A 414 10.37 -16.86 17.10
N GLU A 415 11.63 -16.45 17.26
CA GLU A 415 12.46 -16.90 18.38
C GLU A 415 11.91 -16.41 19.73
N LEU A 416 11.46 -15.15 19.81
CA LEU A 416 10.85 -14.61 21.03
C LEU A 416 9.53 -15.31 21.41
N GLN A 417 8.73 -15.75 20.44
CA GLN A 417 7.51 -16.54 20.69
C GLN A 417 7.83 -17.94 21.21
N ARG A 418 8.84 -18.60 20.62
CA ARG A 418 9.32 -19.91 21.10
C ARG A 418 9.88 -19.85 22.51
N GLY A 419 10.33 -18.66 22.95
CA GLY A 419 10.98 -18.48 24.23
C GLY A 419 12.33 -19.22 24.29
N GLY A 420 12.85 -19.38 25.50
CA GLY A 420 14.17 -19.97 25.75
C GLY A 420 15.12 -19.01 26.45
N ILE A 421 16.41 -19.29 26.36
CA ILE A 421 17.46 -18.53 27.04
C ILE A 421 18.15 -17.59 26.05
N PHE A 422 18.18 -16.31 26.38
CA PHE A 422 18.76 -15.26 25.55
C PHE A 422 19.87 -14.52 26.29
N ARG A 423 20.93 -14.11 25.57
CA ARG A 423 21.95 -13.21 26.11
C ARG A 423 21.40 -11.78 26.14
N VAL A 424 21.53 -11.12 27.28
CA VAL A 424 20.99 -9.79 27.54
C VAL A 424 22.05 -8.91 28.20
N ARG A 425 22.18 -7.67 27.73
CA ARG A 425 23.09 -6.66 28.30
C ARG A 425 22.31 -5.41 28.68
N CYS A 426 22.44 -4.93 29.92
CA CYS A 426 21.79 -3.68 30.35
C CYS A 426 22.52 -2.47 29.76
N LEU A 427 21.79 -1.61 29.06
CA LEU A 427 22.37 -0.45 28.38
C LEU A 427 22.49 0.77 29.30
N ASN A 428 21.72 0.83 30.39
CA ASN A 428 21.72 1.97 31.32
C ASN A 428 23.01 2.07 32.14
N ASN A 429 23.62 0.94 32.49
CA ASN A 429 24.82 0.87 33.32
C ASN A 429 25.95 0.04 32.70
N ASN A 430 25.77 -0.40 31.44
CA ASN A 430 26.72 -1.23 30.70
C ASN A 430 27.17 -2.46 31.51
N SER A 431 26.20 -3.12 32.17
CA SER A 431 26.46 -4.28 33.03
C SER A 431 26.94 -5.50 32.23
N GLU A 432 27.46 -6.51 32.94
CA GLU A 432 27.79 -7.81 32.36
C GLU A 432 26.60 -8.44 31.62
N VAL A 433 26.94 -9.26 30.62
CA VAL A 433 25.97 -10.04 29.84
C VAL A 433 25.39 -11.13 30.72
N ILE A 434 24.06 -11.15 30.86
CA ILE A 434 23.33 -12.15 31.63
C ILE A 434 22.50 -13.04 30.70
N GLU A 435 22.21 -14.25 31.15
CA GLU A 435 21.23 -15.12 30.51
C GLU A 435 19.83 -14.82 31.05
N ARG A 436 18.89 -14.57 30.14
CA ARG A 436 17.49 -14.29 30.46
C ARG A 436 16.59 -15.36 29.86
N HIS A 437 15.82 -16.00 30.73
CA HIS A 437 14.76 -16.91 30.29
C HIS A 437 13.50 -16.14 29.87
N ILE A 438 13.12 -16.27 28.61
CA ILE A 438 11.85 -15.79 28.05
C ILE A 438 10.90 -16.98 27.94
N LYS A 439 9.66 -16.83 28.41
CA LYS A 439 8.65 -17.89 28.32
C LYS A 439 8.18 -18.06 26.88
N GLU A 440 7.88 -19.29 26.50
CA GLU A 440 7.11 -19.56 25.28
C GLU A 440 5.73 -18.92 25.40
N LEU A 441 5.31 -18.20 24.36
CA LEU A 441 4.06 -17.47 24.33
C LEU A 441 3.41 -17.60 22.96
N GLU A 442 2.11 -17.90 22.95
CA GLU A 442 1.32 -17.84 21.73
C GLU A 442 1.24 -16.40 21.23
N CYS A 443 1.29 -16.24 19.90
CA CYS A 443 1.17 -14.93 19.27
C CYS A 443 -0.28 -14.46 19.28
N ASN A 444 -0.52 -13.30 19.90
CA ASN A 444 -1.75 -12.54 19.74
C ASN A 444 -1.51 -11.39 18.76
N TRP A 445 -2.10 -11.52 17.57
CA TRP A 445 -2.07 -10.46 16.57
C TRP A 445 -3.17 -9.45 16.83
N PHE A 446 -2.80 -8.19 17.09
CA PHE A 446 -3.77 -7.15 17.43
C PHE A 446 -3.71 -5.98 16.43
N MET A 447 -4.86 -5.37 16.15
CA MET A 447 -4.95 -4.17 15.30
C MET A 447 -4.99 -2.90 16.14
N LYS A 448 -5.83 -2.89 17.18
CA LYS A 448 -5.95 -1.81 18.16
C LYS A 448 -5.39 -2.31 19.50
N LEU A 449 -4.74 -1.44 20.28
CA LEU A 449 -4.14 -1.83 21.57
C LEU A 449 -5.13 -2.50 22.54
N LYS A 450 -6.43 -2.18 22.44
CA LYS A 450 -7.50 -2.83 23.21
C LYS A 450 -7.67 -4.34 22.95
N GLU A 451 -7.14 -4.85 21.84
CA GLU A 451 -7.17 -6.28 21.48
C GLU A 451 -5.97 -7.05 22.03
N ALA A 452 -5.01 -6.35 22.66
CA ALA A 452 -3.87 -7.00 23.30
C ALA A 452 -4.33 -7.90 24.47
N ARG A 453 -3.70 -9.06 24.59
CA ARG A 453 -4.04 -10.09 25.58
C ARG A 453 -2.88 -10.31 26.54
N LYS A 454 -3.22 -10.42 27.81
CA LYS A 454 -2.29 -10.79 28.88
C LYS A 454 -1.90 -12.26 28.74
N GLY A 455 -0.62 -12.59 28.96
CA GLY A 455 -0.10 -13.94 28.79
C GLY A 455 0.14 -14.36 27.34
N TYR A 456 0.14 -13.40 26.39
CA TYR A 456 0.44 -13.63 24.98
C TYR A 456 1.61 -12.77 24.52
N TYR A 457 2.23 -13.18 23.41
CA TYR A 457 3.14 -12.36 22.62
C TYR A 457 2.31 -11.44 21.72
N ASN A 458 2.12 -10.19 22.13
CA ASN A 458 1.28 -9.24 21.40
C ASN A 458 2.09 -8.59 20.28
N ARG A 459 1.74 -8.90 19.03
CA ARG A 459 2.35 -8.33 17.83
C ARG A 459 1.31 -7.49 17.07
N PRO A 460 1.56 -6.21 16.80
CA PRO A 460 0.65 -5.39 16.03
C PRO A 460 0.58 -5.86 14.56
N LYS A 461 -0.61 -5.81 13.97
CA LYS A 461 -0.83 -6.13 12.54
C LYS A 461 -0.40 -5.00 11.58
N SER A 462 -0.40 -3.74 12.05
CA SER A 462 0.07 -2.56 11.31
C SER A 462 1.18 -1.85 12.10
N LYS A 463 2.08 -1.15 11.39
CA LYS A 463 3.21 -0.41 11.98
C LYS A 463 2.82 0.94 12.60
N THR A 464 1.53 1.25 12.69
CA THR A 464 0.98 2.47 13.29
C THR A 464 1.40 2.67 14.76
N PHE A 465 1.75 1.60 15.49
CA PHE A 465 2.39 1.67 16.81
C PHE A 465 3.91 1.88 16.70
N ALA A 466 4.31 3.05 16.20
CA ALA A 466 5.64 3.37 15.70
C ALA A 466 6.81 3.36 16.72
N SER A 467 6.64 2.81 17.93
CA SER A 467 7.61 2.89 19.03
C SER A 467 8.13 1.54 19.55
N ILE A 468 7.41 0.45 19.26
CA ILE A 468 7.75 -0.92 19.64
C ILE A 468 7.27 -1.88 18.54
N ASP A 469 8.00 -2.96 18.29
CA ASP A 469 7.61 -3.96 17.28
C ASP A 469 6.73 -5.08 17.86
N ALA A 470 6.83 -5.33 19.17
CA ALA A 470 5.95 -6.23 19.90
C ALA A 470 6.03 -5.99 21.42
N PHE A 471 5.12 -6.58 22.19
CA PHE A 471 5.23 -6.61 23.65
C PHE A 471 4.59 -7.86 24.24
N SER A 472 5.02 -8.23 25.45
CA SER A 472 4.31 -9.18 26.28
C SER A 472 3.94 -8.55 27.61
N LEU A 473 2.79 -8.95 28.13
CA LEU A 473 2.23 -8.43 29.35
C LEU A 473 1.83 -9.59 30.24
N ASP A 474 2.46 -9.66 31.42
CA ASP A 474 2.09 -10.56 32.50
C ASP A 474 1.67 -9.71 33.72
N ASN A 475 1.18 -10.33 34.79
CA ASN A 475 0.52 -9.69 35.95
C ASN A 475 1.07 -8.30 36.31
N ASN A 476 2.38 -8.16 36.56
CA ASN A 476 2.97 -6.91 37.03
C ASN A 476 4.12 -6.39 36.12
N THR A 477 4.36 -7.01 34.97
CA THR A 477 5.54 -6.74 34.13
C THR A 477 5.15 -6.56 32.67
N LEU A 478 5.51 -5.41 32.11
CA LEU A 478 5.41 -5.10 30.69
C LEU A 478 6.79 -5.23 30.04
N VAL A 479 6.91 -6.12 29.07
CA VAL A 479 8.13 -6.31 28.29
C VAL A 479 7.90 -5.80 26.88
N LEU A 480 8.68 -4.81 26.48
CA LEU A 480 8.63 -4.16 25.19
C LEU A 480 9.79 -4.67 24.33
N TYR A 481 9.52 -5.01 23.08
CA TYR A 481 10.51 -5.47 22.11
C TYR A 481 10.60 -4.45 20.97
N GLN A 482 11.80 -3.93 20.74
CA GLN A 482 12.16 -3.14 19.57
C GLN A 482 13.24 -3.90 18.81
N ILE A 483 12.94 -4.37 17.61
CA ILE A 483 13.84 -5.18 16.82
C ILE A 483 14.60 -4.30 15.85
N THR A 484 15.92 -4.45 15.79
CA THR A 484 16.74 -3.63 14.89
C THR A 484 18.05 -4.30 14.47
N VAL A 485 18.48 -3.98 13.26
CA VAL A 485 19.82 -4.33 12.73
C VAL A 485 20.74 -3.11 12.66
N SER A 486 20.28 -1.94 13.12
CA SER A 486 21.02 -0.67 13.14
C SER A 486 21.43 -0.34 14.57
N THR A 487 22.64 0.20 14.75
CA THR A 487 23.13 0.69 16.06
C THR A 487 22.45 1.96 16.53
N LYS A 488 21.70 2.64 15.66
CA LYS A 488 20.91 3.83 15.97
C LYS A 488 19.43 3.57 15.71
N HIS A 489 18.64 3.63 16.77
CA HIS A 489 17.20 3.44 16.75
C HIS A 489 16.50 4.26 17.85
N ASP A 490 16.18 5.50 17.54
CA ASP A 490 15.53 6.41 18.49
C ASP A 490 14.13 5.90 18.90
N ILE A 491 13.80 6.03 20.19
CA ILE A 491 12.54 5.58 20.78
C ILE A 491 11.50 6.70 20.63
N LYS A 492 10.41 6.45 19.91
CA LYS A 492 9.33 7.44 19.76
C LYS A 492 8.49 7.50 21.04
N VAL A 493 8.47 8.65 21.70
CA VAL A 493 7.78 8.84 22.99
C VAL A 493 6.26 8.68 22.87
N LYS A 494 5.67 9.07 21.74
CA LYS A 494 4.21 9.05 21.52
C LYS A 494 3.61 7.65 21.68
N GLY A 495 4.20 6.62 21.06
CA GLY A 495 3.60 5.29 21.14
C GLY A 495 3.77 4.61 22.51
N LEU A 496 4.79 5.00 23.30
CA LEU A 496 4.87 4.58 24.71
C LEU A 496 3.75 5.22 25.54
N ASP A 497 3.42 6.48 25.28
CA ASP A 497 2.31 7.18 25.93
C ASP A 497 0.96 6.56 25.54
N ASP A 498 0.78 6.21 24.26
CA ASP A 498 -0.39 5.48 23.77
C ASP A 498 -0.53 4.14 24.52
N ILE A 499 0.52 3.32 24.58
CA ILE A 499 0.50 2.04 25.33
C ILE A 499 0.09 2.26 26.78
N LYS A 500 0.63 3.29 27.45
CA LYS A 500 0.25 3.60 28.83
C LYS A 500 -1.23 4.00 28.96
N ARG A 501 -1.73 4.87 28.08
CA ARG A 501 -3.13 5.34 28.07
C ARG A 501 -4.09 4.19 27.77
N PHE A 502 -3.76 3.36 26.78
CA PHE A 502 -4.58 2.22 26.35
C PHE A 502 -4.61 1.08 27.34
N LEU A 503 -3.48 0.79 27.99
CA LEU A 503 -3.49 -0.21 29.06
C LEU A 503 -4.40 0.29 30.19
N GLY A 504 -4.47 1.59 30.51
CA GLY A 504 -5.48 2.10 31.44
C GLY A 504 -5.34 1.54 32.87
N TRP A 505 -4.15 1.09 33.24
CA TRP A 505 -3.94 0.36 34.51
C TRP A 505 -3.52 1.34 35.61
N GLY A 506 -4.42 1.57 36.57
CA GLY A 506 -4.06 2.17 37.84
C GLY A 506 -2.97 1.34 38.53
N ASN A 507 -1.92 2.00 39.01
CA ASN A 507 -0.94 1.59 40.05
C ASN A 507 -0.37 0.14 40.09
N ASN A 508 -0.62 -0.75 39.11
CA ASN A 508 -0.32 -2.19 39.23
C ASN A 508 0.79 -2.70 38.28
N ILE A 509 1.23 -1.93 37.26
CA ILE A 509 2.44 -2.25 36.49
C ILE A 509 3.63 -1.57 37.17
N ASN A 510 4.43 -2.34 37.88
CA ASN A 510 5.60 -1.81 38.60
C ASN A 510 6.89 -1.95 37.78
N ASN A 511 6.91 -2.83 36.77
CA ASN A 511 8.11 -3.15 36.02
C ASN A 511 7.86 -3.02 34.51
N ILE A 512 8.64 -2.15 33.87
CA ILE A 512 8.67 -2.01 32.41
C ILE A 512 10.11 -2.29 31.97
N HIS A 513 10.28 -3.13 30.96
CA HIS A 513 11.58 -3.41 30.37
C HIS A 513 11.51 -3.20 28.87
N LEU A 514 12.49 -2.48 28.31
CA LEU A 514 12.62 -2.30 26.87
C LEU A 514 13.83 -3.08 26.36
N TYR A 515 13.58 -4.07 25.53
CA TYR A 515 14.61 -4.86 24.87
C TYR A 515 14.78 -4.41 23.42
N PHE A 516 16.00 -3.98 23.09
CA PHE A 516 16.50 -3.89 21.73
C PHE A 516 16.98 -5.26 21.29
N VAL A 517 16.21 -5.89 20.41
CA VAL A 517 16.48 -7.23 19.89
C VAL A 517 17.37 -7.07 18.67
N VAL A 518 18.59 -7.60 18.74
CA VAL A 518 19.67 -7.29 17.81
C VAL A 518 20.42 -8.54 17.34
N PRO A 519 21.02 -8.51 16.14
CA PRO A 519 21.85 -9.59 15.67
C PRO A 519 23.21 -9.63 16.41
N PRO A 520 23.91 -10.78 16.43
CA PRO A 520 25.15 -10.97 17.17
C PRO A 520 26.25 -9.96 16.83
N ASN A 521 26.33 -9.55 15.56
CA ASN A 521 27.38 -8.67 15.07
C ASN A 521 27.33 -7.25 15.63
N ILE A 522 26.20 -6.80 16.19
CA ILE A 522 26.10 -5.48 16.84
C ILE A 522 25.85 -5.57 18.34
N PHE A 523 25.63 -6.77 18.89
CA PHE A 523 25.19 -6.95 20.28
C PHE A 523 26.18 -6.38 21.31
N GLU A 524 27.48 -6.67 21.15
CA GLU A 524 28.50 -6.25 22.11
C GLU A 524 28.66 -4.72 22.17
N GLU A 525 28.53 -4.03 21.04
CA GLU A 525 28.73 -2.58 20.92
C GLU A 525 27.42 -1.77 20.89
N PHE A 526 26.25 -2.43 20.96
CA PHE A 526 24.97 -1.75 20.85
C PHE A 526 24.80 -0.66 21.93
N PRO A 527 24.58 0.61 21.56
CA PRO A 527 24.57 1.69 22.53
C PRO A 527 23.18 1.91 23.16
N LEU A 528 23.16 2.64 24.28
CA LEU A 528 21.93 3.19 24.85
C LEU A 528 21.23 4.11 23.84
N GLN A 529 19.92 3.95 23.68
CA GLN A 529 19.15 4.68 22.67
C GLN A 529 18.44 5.91 23.25
N ARG A 530 18.30 6.95 22.42
CA ARG A 530 17.66 8.22 22.81
C ARG A 530 16.16 8.17 22.63
N TYR A 531 15.43 8.90 23.47
CA TYR A 531 14.00 9.14 23.31
C TYR A 531 13.75 10.39 22.44
N LYS A 532 12.85 10.28 21.45
CA LYS A 532 12.47 11.36 20.53
C LYS A 532 10.99 11.74 20.64
N THR A 533 10.72 13.04 20.54
CA THR A 533 9.37 13.62 20.44
C THR A 533 9.08 14.05 18.99
N VAL A 534 7.79 14.22 18.64
CA VAL A 534 7.34 14.54 17.26
C VAL A 534 7.93 15.86 16.70
N LYS A 535 8.44 16.75 17.55
CA LYS A 535 9.00 18.06 17.15
C LYS A 535 10.52 18.19 17.27
N ASP A 536 11.24 17.09 17.51
CA ASP A 536 12.72 17.05 17.61
C ASP A 536 13.34 18.13 18.54
N GLN A 537 12.58 18.60 19.54
CA GLN A 537 13.06 19.54 20.56
C GLN A 537 13.52 18.79 21.82
N ASP A 538 14.74 19.11 22.26
CA ASP A 538 15.46 18.48 23.37
C ASP A 538 14.67 18.34 24.68
N SER A 539 14.82 17.15 25.27
CA SER A 539 14.83 16.74 26.70
C SER A 539 13.77 17.22 27.72
N GLN A 540 13.09 18.36 27.53
CA GLN A 540 12.26 19.00 28.56
C GLN A 540 10.80 18.50 28.63
N LYS A 541 10.29 17.79 27.62
CA LYS A 541 8.89 17.29 27.59
C LYS A 541 8.71 15.78 27.71
N ILE A 542 9.79 15.03 27.98
CA ILE A 542 9.71 13.56 28.10
C ILE A 542 9.28 13.19 29.53
N PRO A 543 8.16 12.47 29.72
CA PRO A 543 7.70 12.05 31.03
C PRO A 543 8.78 11.29 31.83
N ILE A 544 8.90 11.59 33.13
CA ILE A 544 9.91 10.99 34.03
C ILE A 544 9.84 9.45 34.01
N TRP A 545 8.62 8.90 33.98
CA TRP A 545 8.41 7.45 33.94
C TRP A 545 9.03 6.80 32.69
N ILE A 546 9.09 7.50 31.55
CA ILE A 546 9.72 7.02 30.32
C ILE A 546 11.25 7.06 30.45
N LYS A 547 11.80 8.14 31.02
CA LYS A 547 13.25 8.27 31.26
C LYS A 547 13.79 7.16 32.17
N ASN A 548 12.94 6.61 33.02
CA ASN A 548 13.30 5.57 33.99
C ASN A 548 13.11 4.14 33.47
N ILE A 549 12.65 3.93 32.22
CA ILE A 549 12.52 2.59 31.65
C ILE A 549 13.92 2.03 31.40
N PRO A 550 14.30 0.90 32.02
CA PRO A 550 15.56 0.23 31.72
C PRO A 550 15.56 -0.31 30.28
N GLN A 551 16.64 -0.03 29.57
CA GLN A 551 16.92 -0.50 28.23
C GLN A 551 17.94 -1.64 28.26
N TYR A 552 17.71 -2.65 27.45
CA TYR A 552 18.56 -3.81 27.32
C TYR A 552 18.83 -4.10 25.84
N ALA A 553 20.02 -4.58 25.51
CA ALA A 553 20.24 -5.32 24.27
C ALA A 553 19.93 -6.80 24.52
N LEU A 554 19.23 -7.45 23.60
CA LEU A 554 18.93 -8.88 23.59
C LEU A 554 19.43 -9.48 22.29
N GLU A 555 20.29 -10.49 22.38
CA GLU A 555 20.87 -11.16 21.23
C GLU A 555 19.96 -12.26 20.70
N ILE A 556 19.69 -12.26 19.40
CA ILE A 556 19.15 -13.44 18.70
C ILE A 556 20.30 -14.33 18.25
N ASN A 557 20.40 -15.53 18.82
CA ASN A 557 21.44 -16.47 18.44
C ASN A 557 21.29 -16.89 16.97
N MET A 558 22.38 -16.73 16.20
CA MET A 558 22.47 -17.05 14.78
C MET A 558 23.21 -18.36 14.49
N VAL A 559 23.62 -19.10 15.52
CA VAL A 559 24.30 -20.39 15.38
C VAL A 559 23.32 -21.52 15.74
N GLU A 560 23.17 -22.53 14.87
CA GLU A 560 22.30 -23.69 15.15
C GLU A 560 22.67 -24.35 16.47
N GLN A 561 21.74 -24.41 17.42
CA GLN A 561 21.77 -25.45 18.44
C GLN A 561 21.27 -26.75 17.80
N ARG A 562 22.20 -27.55 17.25
CA ARG A 562 21.91 -28.94 16.94
C ARG A 562 21.70 -29.69 18.25
N ASN A 563 20.46 -29.86 18.71
CA ASN A 563 20.16 -30.91 19.68
C ASN A 563 18.73 -31.47 19.61
N SER A 564 18.72 -32.81 19.60
CA SER A 564 17.66 -33.79 19.88
C SER A 564 16.43 -33.85 18.96
N LYS A 565 16.45 -34.88 18.10
CA LYS A 565 15.30 -35.50 17.42
C LYS A 565 14.03 -35.47 18.29
N ARG A 566 12.97 -34.85 17.80
CA ARG A 566 11.59 -35.22 18.15
C ARG A 566 11.00 -35.96 16.97
N HIS A 567 10.62 -37.22 17.21
CA HIS A 567 9.77 -37.98 16.29
C HIS A 567 8.44 -37.23 16.17
N TYR A 568 8.18 -36.62 15.03
CA TYR A 568 6.81 -36.37 14.60
C TYR A 568 6.31 -37.66 13.96
N THR A 569 5.29 -38.25 14.56
CA THR A 569 4.49 -39.30 13.94
C THR A 569 3.58 -38.67 12.89
N ASP A 570 3.69 -39.16 11.66
CA ASP A 570 2.75 -38.91 10.58
C ASP A 570 1.35 -39.40 10.98
N SER A 571 0.52 -38.50 11.51
CA SER A 571 -0.91 -38.75 11.67
C SER A 571 -1.63 -37.41 11.78
N ASP A 572 -1.75 -36.67 10.67
CA ASP A 572 -2.81 -35.67 10.49
C ASP A 572 -2.94 -35.15 9.03
N SER A 573 -2.26 -35.78 8.07
CA SER A 573 -2.33 -35.40 6.65
C SER A 573 -3.35 -36.17 5.80
N ASP A 574 -4.13 -37.11 6.37
CA ASP A 574 -4.89 -38.08 5.56
C ASP A 574 -6.42 -38.10 5.75
N THR A 575 -7.02 -37.15 6.47
CA THR A 575 -8.46 -37.20 6.84
C THR A 575 -9.38 -36.16 6.19
N MET A 576 -9.03 -35.59 5.02
CA MET A 576 -9.91 -34.64 4.31
C MET A 576 -10.10 -34.90 2.80
N LEU A 577 -9.79 -36.11 2.31
CA LEU A 577 -9.95 -36.45 0.88
C LEU A 577 -10.83 -37.66 0.55
N ARG A 578 -11.57 -38.24 1.50
CA ARG A 578 -12.58 -39.27 1.19
C ARG A 578 -13.82 -39.14 2.08
N GLY A 579 -14.90 -38.66 1.50
CA GLY A 579 -16.22 -38.71 2.12
C GLY A 579 -17.26 -38.00 1.26
N GLY A 580 -17.81 -38.69 0.26
CA GLY A 580 -18.91 -38.14 -0.54
C GLY A 580 -19.27 -38.86 -1.84
N GLU A 581 -19.16 -40.19 -1.91
CA GLU A 581 -19.97 -40.98 -2.85
C GLU A 581 -20.84 -41.95 -2.04
N LYS A 582 -22.07 -41.52 -1.80
CA LYS A 582 -23.30 -42.33 -1.88
C LYS A 582 -24.52 -41.44 -1.78
#